data_AF-A0A3D5JZE9-F1
#
_entry.id   AF-A0A3D5JZE9-F1
#
_cell.length_a   1.000
_cell.length_b   1.000
_cell.length_c   1.000
_cell.angle_alpha   90.00
_cell.angle_beta   90.00
_cell.angle_gamma   90.00
#
_symmetry.space_group_name_H-M   'P 1'
#
loop_
_entity.id
_entity.type
_entity.pdbx_description
1 polymer ?
#
loop_
_entity_poly.entity_id
_entity_poly.type
_entity_poly.pdbx_seq_one_letter_code
_entity_poly.pdbx_strand_id
1 'polypeptide(L)'
;TEEDVALVVRAAHEHGVVLVPFGGGSNIAGCLVPSDRGGRMVVSLDMCRMHRVLEVDRYSLTARIQPGVYGQHLEDQLAEHGVTLGHFPDSFLHSTLGGWVATR
;
A
#
# COMPACT_ATOMS: atom_id res chain seq x y z
N THR A 1 -1.32 -4.99 10.18
CA THR A 1 -0.26 -5.98 9.92
C THR A 1 -0.73 -6.90 8.81
N GLU A 2 0.11 -7.82 8.31
CA GLU A 2 -0.32 -8.81 7.31
C GLU A 2 -1.47 -9.69 7.86
N GLU A 3 -1.38 -10.08 9.13
CA GLU A 3 -2.41 -10.87 9.80
C GLU A 3 -3.75 -10.11 9.90
N ASP A 4 -3.72 -8.81 10.23
CA ASP A 4 -4.93 -7.97 10.25
C ASP A 4 -5.60 -7.93 8.87
N VAL A 5 -4.82 -7.80 7.80
CA VAL A 5 -5.35 -7.81 6.42
C VAL A 5 -5.98 -9.17 6.11
N ALA A 6 -5.32 -10.27 6.47
CA ALA A 6 -5.86 -11.61 6.27
C ALA A 6 -7.19 -11.81 7.02
N LEU A 7 -7.32 -11.27 8.25
CA LEU A 7 -8.57 -11.30 9.01
C LEU A 7 -9.67 -10.48 8.33
N VAL A 8 -9.38 -9.26 7.89
CA VAL A 8 -10.36 -8.41 7.18
C VAL A 8 -10.81 -9.05 5.87
N VAL A 9 -9.88 -9.62 5.09
CA VAL A 9 -10.21 -10.31 3.83
C VAL A 9 -11.12 -11.52 4.07
N ARG A 10 -10.83 -12.33 5.09
CA ARG A 10 -11.68 -13.48 5.47
C ARG A 10 -13.08 -13.03 5.87
N ALA A 11 -13.18 -12.04 6.76
CA ALA A 11 -14.48 -11.51 7.20
C ALA A 11 -15.28 -10.90 6.04
N ALA A 12 -14.62 -10.17 5.14
CA ALA A 12 -15.27 -9.60 3.97
C ALA A 12 -15.82 -10.68 3.04
N HIS A 13 -15.08 -11.77 2.86
CA HIS A 13 -15.55 -12.92 2.08
C HIS A 13 -16.79 -13.57 2.72
N GLU A 14 -16.75 -13.83 4.03
CA GLU A 14 -17.85 -14.45 4.78
C GLU A 14 -19.14 -13.62 4.72
N HIS A 15 -19.03 -12.29 4.78
CA HIS A 15 -20.18 -11.38 4.81
C HIS A 15 -20.54 -10.78 3.45
N GLY A 16 -19.85 -11.17 2.37
CA GLY A 16 -20.09 -10.63 1.03
C GLY A 16 -19.79 -9.13 0.88
N VAL A 17 -18.83 -8.61 1.65
CA VAL A 17 -18.40 -7.19 1.63
C VAL A 17 -17.38 -6.98 0.51
N VAL A 18 -17.48 -5.84 -0.17
CA VAL A 18 -16.50 -5.41 -1.18
C VAL A 18 -15.36 -4.67 -0.50
N LEU A 19 -14.13 -5.08 -0.75
CA LEU A 19 -12.94 -4.38 -0.29
C LEU A 19 -12.32 -3.56 -1.42
N VAL A 20 -12.03 -2.29 -1.14
CA VAL A 20 -11.25 -1.41 -2.01
C VAL A 20 -9.96 -1.04 -1.27
N PRO A 21 -8.81 -1.63 -1.62
CA PRO A 21 -7.53 -1.24 -1.02
C PRO A 21 -7.22 0.24 -1.31
N PHE A 22 -6.77 0.95 -0.28
CA PHE A 22 -6.48 2.37 -0.35
C PHE A 22 -5.07 2.64 0.18
N GLY A 23 -4.31 3.44 -0.58
CA GLY A 23 -2.98 3.93 -0.21
C GLY A 23 -2.97 5.45 -0.13
N GLY A 24 -2.19 6.11 -0.98
CA GLY A 24 -2.12 7.58 -0.99
C GLY A 24 -3.28 8.31 -1.68
N GLY A 25 -4.16 7.59 -2.40
CA GLY A 25 -5.31 8.19 -3.09
C GLY A 25 -4.98 9.00 -4.36
N SER A 26 -3.71 9.05 -4.79
CA SER A 26 -3.24 9.93 -5.88
C SER A 26 -3.54 9.47 -7.31
N ASN A 27 -4.25 8.36 -7.51
CA ASN A 27 -4.56 7.84 -8.85
C ASN A 27 -5.48 8.83 -9.62
N ILE A 28 -5.32 8.86 -10.94
CA ILE A 28 -6.12 9.72 -11.85
C ILE A 28 -7.04 8.92 -12.78
N ALA A 29 -7.12 7.60 -12.60
CA ALA A 29 -7.89 6.69 -13.45
C ALA A 29 -9.21 6.21 -12.83
N GLY A 30 -9.58 6.75 -11.66
CA GLY A 30 -10.82 6.37 -10.96
C GLY A 30 -10.75 4.99 -10.30
N CYS A 31 -9.55 4.48 -10.01
CA CYS A 31 -9.32 3.11 -9.51
C CYS A 31 -9.95 2.85 -8.12
N LEU A 32 -10.29 3.91 -7.37
CA LEU A 32 -10.90 3.81 -6.04
C LEU A 32 -12.43 3.89 -6.07
N VAL A 33 -13.04 4.13 -7.23
CA VAL A 33 -14.49 4.19 -7.36
C VAL A 33 -15.04 2.77 -7.24
N PRO A 34 -15.92 2.47 -6.26
CA PRO A 34 -16.52 1.16 -6.13
C PRO A 34 -17.32 0.79 -7.39
N SER A 35 -17.06 -0.38 -7.96
CA SER A 35 -17.73 -0.86 -9.17
C SER A 35 -18.95 -1.74 -8.89
N ASP A 36 -19.21 -2.07 -7.63
CA ASP A 36 -20.34 -2.91 -7.24
C ASP A 36 -21.67 -2.21 -7.50
N ARG A 37 -22.49 -2.83 -8.35
CA ARG A 37 -23.86 -2.39 -8.62
C ARG A 37 -24.91 -3.20 -7.85
N GLY A 38 -24.47 -4.17 -7.05
CA GLY A 38 -25.31 -5.08 -6.28
C GLY A 38 -25.76 -4.51 -4.93
N GLY A 39 -25.30 -3.31 -4.55
CA GLY A 39 -25.66 -2.66 -3.30
C GLY A 39 -25.00 -3.31 -2.06
N ARG A 40 -23.90 -4.05 -2.25
CA ARG A 40 -23.17 -4.67 -1.15
C ARG A 40 -22.47 -3.60 -0.31
N MET A 41 -22.23 -3.90 0.97
CA MET A 41 -21.39 -3.04 1.80
C MET A 41 -19.99 -2.93 1.17
N VAL A 42 -19.44 -1.72 1.17
CA VAL A 42 -18.10 -1.42 0.64
C VAL A 42 -17.23 -0.91 1.78
N VAL A 43 -16.02 -1.44 1.90
CA VAL A 43 -15.01 -1.01 2.87
C VAL A 43 -13.77 -0.53 2.13
N SER A 44 -13.34 0.69 2.45
CA SER A 44 -12.00 1.16 2.10
C SER A 44 -11.00 0.52 3.06
N LEU A 45 -10.10 -0.31 2.52
CA LEU A 45 -9.04 -0.94 3.30
C LEU A 45 -7.79 -0.06 3.23
N ASP A 46 -7.70 0.89 4.16
CA ASP A 46 -6.58 1.83 4.27
C ASP A 46 -5.30 1.14 4.78
N MET A 47 -4.29 1.11 3.93
CA MET A 47 -3.01 0.47 4.17
C MET A 47 -2.01 1.39 4.89
N CYS A 48 -2.27 2.69 5.06
CA CYS A 48 -1.28 3.70 5.50
C CYS A 48 -0.68 3.44 6.90
N ARG A 49 -1.32 2.60 7.72
CA ARG A 49 -0.76 2.16 9.02
C ARG A 49 0.30 1.05 8.88
N MET A 50 0.40 0.41 7.72
CA MET A 50 1.42 -0.57 7.36
C MET A 50 2.53 0.14 6.56
N HIS A 51 3.37 0.94 7.23
CA HIS A 51 4.32 1.87 6.60
C HIS A 51 5.80 1.64 6.99
N ARG A 52 6.16 0.47 7.52
CA ARG A 52 7.52 0.20 8.00
C ARG A 52 8.38 -0.52 6.97
N VAL A 53 9.65 -0.14 6.89
CA VAL A 53 10.73 -0.99 6.38
C VAL A 53 11.01 -2.06 7.44
N LEU A 54 10.83 -3.33 7.09
CA LEU A 54 10.94 -4.46 8.01
C LEU A 54 12.35 -5.05 8.01
N GLU A 55 13.03 -5.01 6.87
CA GLU A 55 14.34 -5.64 6.65
C GLU A 55 15.03 -5.02 5.43
N VAL A 56 16.35 -4.88 5.51
CA VAL A 56 17.21 -4.45 4.40
C VAL A 56 18.41 -5.39 4.31
N ASP A 57 18.52 -6.10 3.18
CA ASP A 57 19.70 -6.88 2.81
C ASP A 57 20.60 -6.04 1.90
N ARG A 58 21.71 -5.56 2.48
CA ARG A 58 22.70 -4.73 1.77
C ARG A 58 23.62 -5.52 0.84
N TYR A 59 23.66 -6.85 0.96
CA TYR A 59 24.44 -7.69 0.06
C TYR A 59 23.67 -7.93 -1.25
N SER A 60 22.39 -8.33 -1.16
CA SER A 60 21.54 -8.52 -2.35
C SER A 60 20.87 -7.25 -2.86
N LEU A 61 20.98 -6.13 -2.13
CA LEU A 61 20.30 -4.86 -2.41
C LEU A 61 18.79 -5.02 -2.50
N THR A 62 18.20 -5.70 -1.51
CA THR A 62 16.76 -5.92 -1.40
C THR A 62 16.25 -5.42 -0.06
N ALA A 63 14.97 -5.05 -0.01
CA ALA A 63 14.31 -4.63 1.21
C ALA A 63 12.90 -5.21 1.29
N ARG A 64 12.47 -5.57 2.50
CA ARG A 64 11.10 -6.01 2.78
C ARG A 64 10.36 -4.86 3.45
N ILE A 65 9.34 -4.35 2.78
CA ILE A 65 8.70 -3.08 3.15
C ILE A 65 7.18 -3.28 3.16
N GLN A 66 6.51 -2.70 4.14
CA GLN A 66 5.06 -2.69 4.19
C GLN A 66 4.46 -1.74 3.13
N PRO A 67 3.30 -2.06 2.54
CA PRO A 67 2.83 -1.42 1.31
C PRO A 67 2.28 0.00 1.48
N GLY A 68 1.90 0.40 2.69
CA GLY A 68 1.28 1.70 2.97
C GLY A 68 2.27 2.82 3.23
N VAL A 69 3.58 2.58 3.09
CA VAL A 69 4.59 3.62 3.27
C VAL A 69 4.54 4.63 2.13
N TYR A 70 4.51 5.93 2.47
CA TYR A 70 4.64 7.02 1.51
C TYR A 70 6.08 7.17 1.03
N GLY A 71 6.27 7.72 -0.18
CA GLY A 71 7.59 7.79 -0.80
C GLY A 71 8.67 8.43 0.06
N GLN A 72 8.43 9.63 0.61
CA GLN A 72 9.41 10.30 1.47
C GLN A 72 9.76 9.45 2.71
N HIS A 73 8.73 8.92 3.37
CA HIS A 73 8.91 8.11 4.58
C HIS A 73 9.63 6.78 4.29
N LEU A 74 9.48 6.22 3.08
CA LEU A 74 10.21 5.04 2.63
C LEU A 74 11.69 5.38 2.46
N GLU A 75 12.00 6.46 1.74
CA GLU A 75 13.38 6.87 1.49
C GLU A 75 14.11 7.28 2.77
N ASP A 76 13.42 7.96 3.70
CA ASP A 76 13.98 8.31 5.02
C ASP A 76 14.40 7.04 5.80
N GLN A 77 13.54 6.01 5.82
CA GLN A 77 13.86 4.74 6.47
C GLN A 77 14.99 3.97 5.76
N LEU A 78 15.03 3.98 4.42
CA LEU A 78 16.10 3.33 3.66
C LEU A 78 17.46 4.05 3.82
N ALA A 79 17.43 5.38 3.96
CA ALA A 79 18.62 6.19 4.17
C ALA A 79 19.35 5.84 5.49
N GLU A 80 18.62 5.41 6.53
CA GLU A 80 19.21 4.88 7.78
C GLU A 80 20.10 3.65 7.52
N HIS A 81 19.85 2.91 6.43
CA HIS A 81 20.65 1.77 6.00
C HIS A 81 21.69 2.12 4.91
N GLY A 82 21.73 3.38 4.47
CA GLY A 82 22.64 3.86 3.43
C GLY A 82 22.26 3.44 2.00
N VAL A 83 20.99 3.13 1.76
CA VAL A 83 20.46 2.72 0.45
C VAL A 83 19.25 3.58 0.05
N THR A 84 18.83 3.48 -1.21
CA THR A 84 17.64 4.15 -1.75
C THR A 84 16.90 3.20 -2.67
N LEU A 85 15.57 3.34 -2.77
CA LEU A 85 14.80 2.63 -3.80
C LEU A 85 14.90 3.35 -5.14
N GLY A 86 14.91 4.68 -5.13
CA GLY A 86 15.13 5.50 -6.32
C GLY A 86 13.91 5.63 -7.23
N HIS A 87 12.71 5.31 -6.74
CA HIS A 87 11.45 5.43 -7.48
C HIS A 87 10.71 6.72 -7.08
N PHE A 88 10.76 7.73 -7.96
CA PHE A 88 10.26 9.08 -7.69
C PHE A 88 9.17 9.50 -8.70
N PRO A 89 7.93 8.99 -8.60
CA PRO A 89 6.82 9.51 -9.40
C PRO A 89 6.50 10.96 -9.00
N ASP A 90 5.85 11.75 -9.86
CA ASP A 90 5.47 13.14 -9.51
C ASP A 90 4.56 13.23 -8.27
N SER A 91 3.83 12.15 -7.98
CA SER A 91 3.02 12.03 -6.77
C SER A 91 3.77 11.44 -5.57
N PHE A 92 5.11 11.40 -5.58
CA PHE A 92 5.96 10.71 -4.58
C PHE A 92 5.60 11.03 -3.12
N LEU A 93 5.33 12.30 -2.80
CA LEU A 93 4.93 12.73 -1.45
C LEU A 93 3.52 12.27 -1.03
N HIS A 94 2.68 11.89 -1.99
CA HIS A 94 1.26 11.59 -1.82
C HIS A 94 0.86 10.20 -2.28
N SER A 95 1.82 9.36 -2.62
CA SER A 95 1.60 8.00 -3.12
C SER A 95 2.40 7.00 -2.28
N THR A 96 1.90 5.77 -2.24
CA THR A 96 2.42 4.70 -1.39
C THR A 96 3.00 3.56 -2.20
N LEU A 97 3.96 2.83 -1.64
CA LEU A 97 4.64 1.71 -2.30
C LEU A 97 3.68 0.69 -2.95
N GLY A 98 2.65 0.26 -2.22
CA GLY A 98 1.64 -0.66 -2.75
C GLY A 98 0.80 -0.07 -3.88
N GLY A 99 0.62 1.25 -3.89
CA GLY A 99 -0.04 1.96 -4.98
C GLY A 99 0.79 1.89 -6.26
N TRP A 100 2.09 2.16 -6.17
CA TRP A 100 3.02 2.09 -7.31
C TRP A 100 3.01 0.70 -7.95
N VAL A 101 3.08 -0.36 -7.14
CA VAL A 101 3.01 -1.75 -7.62
C VAL A 101 1.68 -2.04 -8.32
N ALA A 102 0.55 -1.55 -7.77
CA ALA A 102 -0.77 -1.79 -8.32
C ALA A 102 -1.03 -1.08 -9.65
N THR A 103 -0.32 0.03 -9.93
CA THR A 103 -0.57 0.87 -11.12
C THR A 103 0.49 0.79 -12.22
N ARG A 104 1.63 0.14 -11.96
CA ARG A 104 2.83 0.04 -12.83
C ARG A 104 3.53 1.37 -13.13
#